data_AF-A0A067D6F8-F1
#
_entry.id   AF-A0A067D6F8-F1
#
_cell.length_a   1.000
_cell.length_b   1.000
_cell.length_c   1.000
_cell.angle_alpha   90.00
_cell.angle_beta   90.00
_cell.angle_gamma   90.00
#
_symmetry.space_group_name_H-M   'P 1'
#
loop_
_entity.id
_entity.type
_entity.pdbx_description
1 polymer ?
#
loop_
_entity_poly.entity_id
_entity_poly.type
_entity_poly.pdbx_seq_one_letter_code
_entity_poly.pdbx_strand_id
1 'polypeptide(L)'
;MVFAVAAWTPYQRNVHAFSTRSSTLSALLSPHRSEMSASFSSPTESRADRVAKEAKALKKRTHQIEWDARTDFLSGTWLRKSATTTSLRRLRAHAEAALHKRGLAILDAANDANWEAALATDILYQVLSRQVAWLQAIAAHVKKHAGTTSLRRRSADDAFARRSDDVKAAFQDDTYLAAHVSSLSLLLQATATPFHASDDPSNFDFAFEMVLVTSQFYKTEVGLRLERTAIAAFKDICHHVVPRATFTALHREICAHLATEHGVSAVDHTLRRLVRRLLCGRLGAAFYAPAVTTLAQDQRQFDASVESVRQLSLTDVGLIDVGVAHDEISLCRTIDAIEELPVLLPDDMLQTLMTAIATLHDEVGDALGVTSSLCLSADIVLPILVSVLSNAQLPLLYMQLHAMEAMGLEDASVGGETSYYVALLQAAAAAVVQHAAS
;
A
#
# COMPACT_ATOMS: atom_id res chain seq x y z
N MET A 1 -17.98 -36.12 -25.33
CA MET A 1 -18.31 -35.30 -24.15
C MET A 1 -17.01 -34.98 -23.44
N VAL A 2 -16.43 -33.82 -23.77
CA VAL A 2 -15.19 -33.28 -23.19
C VAL A 2 -15.50 -31.80 -22.97
N PHE A 3 -15.43 -31.34 -21.72
CA PHE A 3 -15.66 -29.94 -21.37
C PHE A 3 -14.41 -29.12 -21.69
N ALA A 4 -14.61 -28.04 -22.46
CA ALA A 4 -13.60 -27.06 -22.78
C ALA A 4 -13.56 -25.98 -21.69
N VAL A 5 -12.38 -25.77 -21.10
CA VAL A 5 -12.09 -24.65 -20.21
C VAL A 5 -11.77 -23.44 -21.09
N ALA A 6 -12.64 -22.43 -21.08
CA ALA A 6 -12.44 -21.18 -21.81
C ALA A 6 -11.52 -20.25 -21.00
N ALA A 7 -10.30 -20.04 -21.50
CA ALA A 7 -9.42 -18.98 -21.05
C ALA A 7 -9.95 -17.63 -21.57
N TRP A 8 -10.27 -16.70 -20.67
CA TRP A 8 -10.64 -15.33 -21.02
C TRP A 8 -9.41 -14.42 -20.97
N THR A 9 -9.17 -13.73 -22.07
CA THR A 9 -8.18 -12.65 -22.23
C THR A 9 -8.86 -11.29 -22.04
N PRO A 10 -8.19 -10.28 -21.43
CA PRO A 10 -8.76 -8.94 -21.31
C PRO A 10 -8.70 -8.20 -22.65
N TYR A 11 -9.85 -7.62 -22.99
CA TYR A 11 -10.17 -6.92 -24.22
C TYR A 11 -9.54 -5.51 -24.21
N GLN A 12 -8.55 -5.25 -25.09
CA GLN A 12 -8.08 -3.90 -25.37
C GLN A 12 -9.09 -3.17 -26.27
N ARG A 13 -9.70 -2.08 -25.78
CA ARG A 13 -10.45 -1.14 -26.63
C ARG A 13 -9.59 0.06 -27.02
N ASN A 14 -9.25 0.08 -28.31
CA ASN A 14 -8.83 1.27 -29.06
C ASN A 14 -9.96 2.29 -29.10
N VAL A 15 -9.64 3.55 -28.78
CA VAL A 15 -10.49 4.71 -29.09
C VAL A 15 -9.70 5.60 -30.04
N HIS A 16 -10.10 5.67 -31.31
CA HIS A 16 -9.64 6.67 -32.25
C HIS A 16 -10.80 7.17 -33.11
N ALA A 17 -11.03 8.49 -33.09
CA ALA A 17 -11.49 9.38 -34.16
C ALA A 17 -12.04 10.68 -33.53
N PHE A 18 -11.80 11.93 -33.98
CA PHE A 18 -10.98 12.50 -35.05
C PHE A 18 -10.97 14.05 -34.92
N SER A 19 -9.87 14.69 -35.37
CA SER A 19 -9.78 16.01 -36.05
C SER A 19 -9.80 17.33 -35.23
N THR A 20 -8.93 18.34 -35.42
CA THR A 20 -7.76 18.61 -36.28
C THR A 20 -6.98 19.87 -35.83
N ARG A 21 -5.69 19.96 -36.24
CA ARG A 21 -4.71 21.08 -36.28
C ARG A 21 -4.02 21.42 -34.93
N SER A 22 -2.69 21.45 -34.78
CA SER A 22 -1.62 21.85 -35.71
C SER A 22 -0.31 21.10 -35.43
N SER A 23 0.42 20.85 -36.51
CA SER A 23 1.63 20.04 -36.68
C SER A 23 2.91 20.71 -36.19
N THR A 24 3.74 19.96 -35.43
CA THR A 24 5.24 19.87 -35.54
C THR A 24 5.89 19.05 -34.41
N LEU A 25 5.17 18.61 -33.38
CA LEU A 25 5.74 17.87 -32.23
C LEU A 25 5.64 16.33 -32.29
N SER A 26 4.82 15.76 -33.19
CA SER A 26 4.58 14.31 -33.24
C SER A 26 5.72 13.49 -33.85
N ALA A 27 6.69 14.13 -34.50
CA ALA A 27 7.83 13.44 -35.12
C ALA A 27 8.98 13.12 -34.15
N LEU A 28 9.00 13.70 -32.94
CA LEU A 28 10.03 13.46 -31.92
C LEU A 28 9.64 12.42 -30.86
N LEU A 29 8.40 11.92 -30.90
CA LEU A 29 7.84 10.99 -29.90
C LEU A 29 7.47 9.63 -30.48
N SER A 30 7.99 9.26 -31.66
CA SER A 30 7.78 7.92 -32.22
C SER A 30 8.82 6.94 -31.64
N PRO A 31 8.45 5.91 -30.85
CA PRO A 31 9.34 4.81 -30.55
C PRO A 31 9.44 3.94 -31.79
N HIS A 32 10.67 3.67 -32.25
CA HIS A 32 10.93 2.64 -33.25
C HIS A 32 10.32 1.31 -32.80
N ARG A 33 9.28 0.88 -33.52
CA ARG A 33 8.68 -0.45 -33.40
C ARG A 33 9.63 -1.43 -34.11
N SER A 34 10.48 -2.11 -33.34
CA SER A 34 11.16 -3.30 -33.83
C SER A 34 10.20 -4.47 -33.70
N GLU A 35 9.60 -4.88 -34.81
CA GLU A 35 8.85 -6.12 -34.92
C GLU A 35 9.81 -7.31 -34.77
N MET A 36 9.82 -7.91 -33.58
CA MET A 36 10.11 -9.33 -33.42
C MET A 36 9.01 -9.94 -32.56
N SER A 37 7.98 -10.42 -33.24
CA SER A 37 6.98 -11.31 -32.68
C SER A 37 7.62 -12.66 -32.37
N ALA A 38 8.08 -12.82 -31.12
CA ALA A 38 8.31 -14.12 -30.54
C ALA A 38 7.27 -14.31 -29.43
N SER A 39 6.21 -15.07 -29.73
CA SER A 39 5.29 -15.56 -28.72
C SER A 39 6.01 -16.63 -27.89
N PHE A 40 6.81 -16.19 -26.91
CA PHE A 40 7.19 -17.04 -25.81
C PHE A 40 6.03 -17.00 -24.82
N SER A 41 5.16 -18.01 -24.87
CA SER A 41 4.42 -18.40 -23.67
C SER A 41 5.49 -18.79 -22.65
N SER A 42 5.85 -17.87 -21.77
CA SER A 42 6.69 -18.17 -20.63
C SER A 42 6.07 -19.36 -19.89
N PRO A 43 6.81 -20.44 -19.63
CA PRO A 43 6.27 -21.55 -18.85
C PRO A 43 5.76 -21.01 -17.51
N THR A 44 4.58 -21.42 -17.10
CA THR A 44 4.04 -21.18 -15.75
C THR A 44 5.09 -21.58 -14.72
N GLU A 45 5.49 -20.65 -13.84
CA GLU A 45 6.52 -20.86 -12.82
C GLU A 45 6.12 -22.07 -11.97
N SER A 46 6.96 -23.12 -11.90
CA SER A 46 6.65 -24.25 -11.03
C SER A 46 6.91 -23.90 -9.57
N ARG A 47 6.26 -24.61 -8.62
CA ARG A 47 6.55 -24.43 -7.18
C ARG A 47 8.04 -24.63 -6.88
N ALA A 48 8.68 -25.62 -7.51
CA ALA A 48 10.11 -25.88 -7.34
C ALA A 48 10.98 -24.71 -7.83
N ASP A 49 10.63 -24.10 -8.96
CA ASP A 49 11.32 -22.89 -9.45
C ASP A 49 11.15 -21.73 -8.48
N ARG A 50 9.94 -21.56 -7.94
CA ARG A 50 9.65 -20.52 -6.96
C ARG A 50 10.46 -20.73 -5.67
N VAL A 51 10.50 -21.96 -5.14
CA VAL A 51 11.32 -22.31 -3.97
C VAL A 51 12.80 -22.00 -4.22
N ALA A 52 13.34 -22.38 -5.38
CA ALA A 52 14.73 -22.10 -5.73
C ALA A 52 15.02 -20.58 -5.79
N LYS A 53 14.09 -19.79 -6.32
CA LYS A 53 14.17 -18.33 -6.39
C LYS A 53 14.15 -17.69 -5.01
N GLU A 54 13.22 -18.09 -4.14
CA GLU A 54 13.13 -17.61 -2.76
C GLU A 54 14.38 -17.98 -1.94
N ALA A 55 14.84 -19.24 -2.03
CA ALA A 55 16.03 -19.71 -1.33
C ALA A 55 17.31 -18.98 -1.77
N LYS A 56 17.47 -18.75 -3.07
CA LYS A 56 18.60 -17.96 -3.62
C LYS A 56 18.54 -16.52 -3.15
N ALA A 57 17.36 -15.90 -3.16
CA ALA A 57 17.16 -14.53 -2.73
C ALA A 57 17.43 -14.37 -1.22
N LEU A 58 16.91 -15.28 -0.39
CA LEU A 58 17.18 -15.33 1.05
C LEU A 58 18.68 -15.46 1.33
N LYS A 59 19.35 -16.45 0.71
CA LYS A 59 20.80 -16.65 0.89
C LYS A 59 21.59 -15.38 0.54
N LYS A 60 21.24 -14.73 -0.57
CA LYS A 60 21.87 -13.46 -0.98
C LYS A 60 21.67 -12.37 0.07
N ARG A 61 20.47 -12.20 0.61
CA ARG A 61 20.15 -11.16 1.60
C ARG A 61 20.79 -11.43 2.95
N THR A 62 20.78 -12.68 3.43
CA THR A 62 21.46 -13.07 4.67
C THR A 62 22.96 -12.80 4.60
N HIS A 63 23.63 -13.18 3.51
CA HIS A 63 25.04 -12.86 3.32
C HIS A 63 25.30 -11.35 3.28
N GLN A 64 24.42 -10.56 2.65
CA GLN A 64 24.54 -9.10 2.63
C GLN A 64 24.43 -8.50 4.04
N ILE A 65 23.49 -8.99 4.85
CA ILE A 65 23.28 -8.55 6.24
C ILE A 65 24.50 -8.90 7.10
N GLU A 66 25.01 -10.13 7.00
CA GLU A 66 26.20 -10.57 7.73
C GLU A 66 27.45 -9.77 7.35
N TRP A 67 27.62 -9.51 6.05
CA TRP A 67 28.71 -8.68 5.55
C TRP A 67 28.63 -7.25 6.05
N ASP A 68 27.44 -6.64 6.00
CA ASP A 68 27.21 -5.29 6.50
C ASP A 68 27.49 -5.22 8.01
N ALA A 69 27.06 -6.22 8.79
CA ALA A 69 27.35 -6.30 10.23
C ALA A 69 28.85 -6.40 10.55
N ARG A 70 29.61 -7.19 9.77
CA ARG A 70 31.07 -7.34 9.93
C ARG A 70 31.84 -6.08 9.51
N THR A 71 31.38 -5.41 8.47
CA THR A 71 32.05 -4.20 7.95
C THR A 71 31.70 -2.95 8.76
N ASP A 72 30.50 -2.85 9.33
CA ASP A 72 30.14 -1.79 10.29
C ASP A 72 31.10 -1.82 11.50
N PHE A 73 31.49 -3.01 11.99
CA PHE A 73 32.48 -3.16 13.07
C PHE A 73 33.90 -2.71 12.68
N LEU A 74 34.33 -2.95 11.44
CA LEU A 74 35.66 -2.60 10.95
C LEU A 74 35.77 -1.15 10.45
N SER A 75 34.65 -0.52 10.09
CA SER A 75 34.59 0.79 9.43
C SER A 75 34.67 1.99 10.37
N GLY A 76 35.12 1.79 11.61
CA GLY A 76 35.18 2.79 12.67
C GLY A 76 35.83 4.14 12.33
N THR A 77 36.46 4.33 11.17
CA THR A 77 37.14 5.60 10.84
C THR A 77 37.26 6.00 9.36
N TRP A 78 36.86 5.24 8.32
CA TRP A 78 37.32 5.59 6.96
C TRP A 78 36.36 5.54 5.75
N LEU A 79 35.15 4.97 5.83
CA LEU A 79 34.19 4.99 4.70
C LEU A 79 32.80 5.39 5.18
N ARG A 80 32.57 6.70 5.38
CA ARG A 80 31.26 7.23 5.79
C ARG A 80 30.25 7.13 4.65
N LYS A 81 29.56 6.00 4.54
CA LYS A 81 28.19 6.01 3.99
C LYS A 81 27.33 6.86 4.94
N SER A 82 26.45 7.70 4.39
CA SER A 82 25.53 8.50 5.23
C SER A 82 24.72 7.56 6.14
N ALA A 83 24.64 7.84 7.44
CA ALA A 83 23.88 7.03 8.38
C ALA A 83 22.43 6.78 7.92
N THR A 84 21.86 7.72 7.16
CA THR A 84 20.50 7.63 6.58
C THR A 84 20.39 6.59 5.47
N THR A 85 21.34 6.56 4.53
CA THR A 85 21.39 5.53 3.49
C THR A 85 21.73 4.16 4.08
N THR A 86 22.37 4.14 5.24
CA THR A 86 22.61 2.89 6.00
C THR A 86 21.34 2.37 6.65
N SER A 87 20.55 3.20 7.35
CA SER A 87 19.33 2.76 8.06
C SER A 87 18.28 2.17 7.12
N LEU A 88 17.87 2.92 6.08
CA LEU A 88 16.86 2.44 5.11
C LEU A 88 17.33 1.19 4.35
N ARG A 89 18.62 1.12 4.01
CA ARG A 89 19.21 -0.06 3.39
C ARG A 89 19.14 -1.27 4.31
N ARG A 90 19.47 -1.12 5.60
CA ARG A 90 19.41 -2.20 6.59
C ARG A 90 17.97 -2.67 6.79
N LEU A 91 17.04 -1.75 7.01
CA LEU A 91 15.61 -2.06 7.15
C LEU A 91 15.09 -2.83 5.94
N ARG A 92 15.37 -2.34 4.73
CA ARG A 92 15.00 -3.03 3.49
C ARG A 92 15.61 -4.43 3.39
N ALA A 93 16.90 -4.58 3.67
CA ALA A 93 17.56 -5.88 3.58
C ALA A 93 16.95 -6.90 4.55
N HIS A 94 16.61 -6.48 5.78
CA HIS A 94 15.94 -7.31 6.77
C HIS A 94 14.50 -7.64 6.37
N ALA A 95 13.74 -6.67 5.85
CA ALA A 95 12.39 -6.90 5.35
C ALA A 95 12.37 -7.88 4.16
N GLU A 96 13.30 -7.75 3.21
CA GLU A 96 13.45 -8.69 2.08
C GLU A 96 13.82 -10.10 2.59
N ALA A 97 14.73 -10.22 3.56
CA ALA A 97 15.05 -11.51 4.16
C ALA A 97 13.84 -12.15 4.86
N ALA A 98 13.04 -11.35 5.60
CA ALA A 98 11.82 -11.80 6.25
C ALA A 98 10.77 -12.27 5.23
N LEU A 99 10.58 -11.52 4.14
CA LEU A 99 9.68 -11.88 3.03
C LEU A 99 10.05 -13.23 2.44
N HIS A 100 11.32 -13.42 2.06
CA HIS A 100 11.78 -14.68 1.46
C HIS A 100 11.70 -15.85 2.44
N LYS A 101 12.00 -15.62 3.73
CA LYS A 101 11.85 -16.65 4.78
C LYS A 101 10.39 -17.07 4.96
N ARG A 102 9.45 -16.11 4.96
CA ARG A 102 8.02 -16.39 5.06
C ARG A 102 7.52 -17.09 3.79
N GLY A 103 7.93 -16.63 2.62
CA GLY A 103 7.60 -17.25 1.33
C GLY A 103 8.00 -18.72 1.27
N LEU A 104 9.22 -19.07 1.70
CA LEU A 104 9.66 -20.47 1.79
C LEU A 104 8.79 -21.29 2.74
N ALA A 105 8.47 -20.77 3.92
CA ALA A 105 7.62 -21.50 4.87
C ALA A 105 6.21 -21.80 4.31
N ILE A 106 5.65 -20.89 3.51
CA ILE A 106 4.37 -21.10 2.82
C ILE A 106 4.51 -22.14 1.71
N LEU A 107 5.55 -22.01 0.87
CA LEU A 107 5.80 -22.92 -0.24
C LEU A 107 6.07 -24.36 0.23
N ASP A 108 6.75 -24.51 1.37
CA ASP A 108 7.02 -25.82 2.00
C ASP A 108 5.73 -26.47 2.51
N ALA A 109 4.76 -25.68 3.00
CA ALA A 109 3.45 -26.16 3.47
C ALA A 109 2.43 -26.37 2.33
N ALA A 110 2.60 -25.67 1.21
CA ALA A 110 1.71 -25.74 0.05
C ALA A 110 2.10 -26.88 -0.92
N ASN A 111 1.16 -27.26 -1.79
CA ASN A 111 1.38 -28.22 -2.87
C ASN A 111 1.45 -27.52 -4.24
N ASP A 112 1.78 -28.27 -5.28
CA ASP A 112 1.96 -27.72 -6.64
C ASP A 112 0.66 -27.14 -7.23
N ALA A 113 -0.51 -27.51 -6.70
CA ALA A 113 -1.82 -27.04 -7.17
C ALA A 113 -2.29 -25.74 -6.48
N ASN A 114 -1.78 -25.41 -5.29
CA ASN A 114 -2.32 -24.31 -4.48
C ASN A 114 -1.29 -23.30 -3.96
N TRP A 115 -0.01 -23.42 -4.33
CA TRP A 115 1.04 -22.56 -3.80
C TRP A 115 0.87 -21.07 -4.12
N GLU A 116 0.31 -20.73 -5.30
CA GLU A 116 0.03 -19.34 -5.67
C GLU A 116 -1.05 -18.73 -4.77
N ALA A 117 -2.15 -19.46 -4.59
CA ALA A 117 -3.24 -19.06 -3.70
C ALA A 117 -2.77 -18.96 -2.24
N ALA A 118 -1.92 -19.89 -1.79
CA ALA A 118 -1.34 -19.87 -0.45
C ALA A 118 -0.47 -18.62 -0.22
N LEU A 119 0.30 -18.18 -1.22
CA LEU A 119 1.03 -16.91 -1.13
C LEU A 119 0.08 -15.70 -1.19
N ALA A 120 -0.95 -15.74 -2.04
CA ALA A 120 -1.91 -14.65 -2.21
C ALA A 120 -2.73 -14.37 -0.94
N THR A 121 -3.00 -15.41 -0.15
CA THR A 121 -3.84 -15.34 1.07
C THR A 121 -3.04 -15.21 2.36
N ASP A 122 -1.72 -15.42 2.34
CA ASP A 122 -0.90 -15.28 3.55
C ASP A 122 -0.72 -13.81 3.94
N ILE A 123 -1.36 -13.43 5.05
CA ILE A 123 -1.37 -12.07 5.60
C ILE A 123 0.06 -11.49 5.74
N LEU A 124 0.97 -12.22 6.40
CA LEU A 124 2.31 -11.70 6.66
C LEU A 124 3.12 -11.55 5.38
N TYR A 125 3.01 -12.50 4.45
CA TYR A 125 3.68 -12.42 3.16
C TYR A 125 3.16 -11.23 2.34
N GLN A 126 1.85 -11.01 2.29
CA GLN A 126 1.25 -9.90 1.56
C GLN A 126 1.66 -8.55 2.14
N VAL A 127 1.60 -8.39 3.47
CA VAL A 127 2.05 -7.17 4.15
C VAL A 127 3.55 -6.95 3.93
N LEU A 128 4.40 -7.98 4.11
CA LEU A 128 5.84 -7.87 3.86
C LEU A 128 6.17 -7.50 2.41
N SER A 129 5.42 -8.04 1.44
CA SER A 129 5.59 -7.73 0.02
C SER A 129 5.37 -6.24 -0.24
N ARG A 130 4.26 -5.68 0.28
CA ARG A 130 3.95 -4.24 0.19
C ARG A 130 4.97 -3.39 0.94
N GLN A 131 5.40 -3.82 2.13
CA GLN A 131 6.45 -3.13 2.90
C GLN A 131 7.79 -3.08 2.17
N VAL A 132 8.19 -4.18 1.53
CA VAL A 132 9.43 -4.22 0.75
C VAL A 132 9.34 -3.30 -0.46
N ALA A 133 8.19 -3.28 -1.16
CA ALA A 133 7.93 -2.35 -2.26
C ALA A 133 8.01 -0.88 -1.79
N TRP A 134 7.34 -0.56 -0.68
CA TRP A 134 7.39 0.76 -0.03
C TRP A 134 8.82 1.19 0.27
N LEU A 135 9.56 0.35 1.00
CA LEU A 135 10.96 0.59 1.38
C LEU A 135 11.86 0.76 0.17
N GLN A 136 11.63 -0.03 -0.88
CA GLN A 136 12.38 0.06 -2.13
C GLN A 136 12.14 1.40 -2.83
N ALA A 137 10.89 1.82 -2.96
CA ALA A 137 10.52 3.09 -3.59
C ALA A 137 11.10 4.28 -2.82
N ILE A 138 10.93 4.31 -1.50
CA ILE A 138 11.50 5.34 -0.61
C ILE A 138 13.03 5.38 -0.74
N ALA A 139 13.71 4.23 -0.62
CA ALA A 139 15.17 4.18 -0.72
C ALA A 139 15.69 4.61 -2.10
N ALA A 140 14.98 4.29 -3.18
CA ALA A 140 15.31 4.74 -4.52
C ALA A 140 15.17 6.26 -4.65
N HIS A 141 14.08 6.82 -4.11
CA HIS A 141 13.85 8.27 -4.08
C HIS A 141 14.95 8.99 -3.30
N VAL A 142 15.22 8.56 -2.06
CA VAL A 142 16.29 9.13 -1.22
C VAL A 142 17.65 9.01 -1.92
N LYS A 143 17.98 7.87 -2.55
CA LYS A 143 19.25 7.72 -3.28
C LYS A 143 19.36 8.72 -4.44
N LYS A 144 18.26 8.99 -5.14
CA LYS A 144 18.22 9.93 -6.27
C LYS A 144 18.34 11.39 -5.81
N HIS A 145 17.72 11.75 -4.68
CA HIS A 145 17.54 13.15 -4.26
C HIS A 145 18.37 13.59 -3.03
N ALA A 146 18.93 12.67 -2.24
CA ALA A 146 19.80 13.01 -1.11
C ALA A 146 21.22 13.42 -1.53
N GLY A 147 21.65 13.07 -2.75
CA GLY A 147 22.93 13.54 -3.31
C GLY A 147 22.88 14.97 -3.85
N THR A 148 21.69 15.46 -4.21
CA THR A 148 21.50 16.79 -4.78
C THR A 148 21.40 17.91 -3.74
N THR A 149 21.22 17.58 -2.46
CA THR A 149 21.23 18.55 -1.35
C THR A 149 22.65 18.95 -0.93
N SER A 150 23.68 18.19 -1.32
CA SER A 150 25.02 18.77 -1.43
C SER A 150 25.05 19.59 -2.71
N LEU A 151 25.03 20.93 -2.58
CA LEU A 151 25.31 21.87 -3.65
C LEU A 151 26.56 21.42 -4.41
N ARG A 152 26.37 20.68 -5.50
CA ARG A 152 27.39 20.51 -6.51
C ARG A 152 27.56 21.91 -7.07
N ARG A 153 28.58 22.64 -6.60
CA ARG A 153 29.16 23.77 -7.34
C ARG A 153 29.48 23.20 -8.72
N ARG A 154 28.54 23.33 -9.67
CA ARG A 154 28.84 23.09 -11.08
C ARG A 154 29.95 24.07 -11.42
N SER A 155 31.05 23.56 -11.97
CA SER A 155 32.18 24.40 -12.38
C SER A 155 31.66 25.50 -13.29
N ALA A 156 32.27 26.69 -13.21
CA ALA A 156 31.91 27.83 -14.07
C ALA A 156 31.92 27.46 -15.56
N ASP A 157 32.66 26.42 -15.95
CA ASP A 157 32.77 25.93 -17.32
C ASP A 157 31.47 25.29 -17.86
N ASP A 158 30.63 24.69 -17.00
CA ASP A 158 29.35 24.09 -17.42
C ASP A 158 28.32 25.16 -17.82
N ALA A 159 28.47 26.40 -17.33
CA ALA A 159 27.57 27.51 -17.62
C ALA A 159 27.85 28.15 -18.99
N PHE A 160 29.07 28.04 -19.52
CA PHE A 160 29.43 28.63 -20.81
C PHE A 160 29.09 27.74 -22.02
N ALA A 161 28.75 26.47 -21.81
CA ALA A 161 28.48 25.51 -22.89
C ALA A 161 27.05 25.57 -23.47
N ARG A 162 26.12 26.35 -22.89
CA ARG A 162 24.74 26.46 -23.37
C ARG A 162 24.38 27.91 -23.64
N ARG A 163 24.11 28.22 -24.91
CA ARG A 163 23.70 29.56 -25.36
C ARG A 163 22.36 29.96 -24.73
N SER A 164 22.32 31.18 -24.22
CA SER A 164 21.17 32.12 -24.10
C SER A 164 20.02 31.69 -25.03
N ASP A 165 18.91 31.10 -24.58
CA ASP A 165 17.89 31.69 -23.71
C ASP A 165 17.16 30.66 -22.81
N ASP A 166 17.58 29.39 -22.80
CA ASP A 166 16.97 28.30 -22.01
C ASP A 166 17.41 28.28 -20.53
N VAL A 167 18.30 29.18 -20.14
CA VAL A 167 18.87 29.23 -18.77
C VAL A 167 17.82 29.70 -17.74
N LYS A 168 16.75 30.39 -18.13
CA LYS A 168 15.70 30.75 -17.17
C LYS A 168 14.67 29.65 -16.95
N ALA A 169 14.34 28.87 -17.98
CA ALA A 169 13.38 27.76 -17.87
C ALA A 169 13.99 26.53 -17.17
N ALA A 170 15.25 26.19 -17.46
CA ALA A 170 15.93 25.06 -16.83
C ALA A 170 16.27 25.28 -15.34
N PHE A 171 16.21 26.53 -14.86
CA PHE A 171 16.41 26.88 -13.44
C PHE A 171 15.08 26.97 -12.66
N GLN A 172 13.94 26.96 -13.33
CA GLN A 172 12.64 27.05 -12.65
C GLN A 172 12.08 25.67 -12.32
N ASP A 173 12.15 24.66 -13.20
CA ASP A 173 11.48 23.38 -12.94
C ASP A 173 12.25 22.42 -12.02
N ASP A 174 13.57 22.25 -12.21
CA ASP A 174 14.35 21.30 -11.40
C ASP A 174 14.71 21.85 -10.01
N THR A 175 14.74 23.18 -9.85
CA THR A 175 15.04 23.85 -8.58
C THR A 175 13.79 24.02 -7.71
N TYR A 176 12.59 24.10 -8.30
CA TYR A 176 11.36 24.30 -7.51
C TYR A 176 11.06 23.11 -6.60
N LEU A 177 11.13 21.87 -7.08
CA LEU A 177 10.85 20.70 -6.23
C LEU A 177 12.03 20.28 -5.34
N ALA A 178 13.28 20.54 -5.76
CA ALA A 178 14.46 20.25 -4.96
C ALA A 178 14.72 21.29 -3.84
N ALA A 179 14.19 22.51 -3.97
CA ALA A 179 14.36 23.58 -2.97
C ALA A 179 13.15 23.75 -2.01
N HIS A 180 11.94 23.30 -2.36
CA HIS A 180 10.72 23.69 -1.63
C HIS A 180 10.20 22.79 -0.49
N VAL A 181 10.89 21.73 -0.07
CA VAL A 181 10.57 21.10 1.22
C VAL A 181 11.75 21.25 2.17
N SER A 182 12.07 22.50 2.48
CA SER A 182 13.16 22.88 3.38
C SER A 182 12.77 22.80 4.87
N SER A 183 11.50 22.51 5.19
CA SER A 183 11.04 22.33 6.57
C SER A 183 9.75 21.52 6.66
N LEU A 184 9.59 20.78 7.77
CA LEU A 184 8.37 20.03 8.07
C LEU A 184 7.14 20.93 8.08
N SER A 185 7.24 22.16 8.57
CA SER A 185 6.13 23.12 8.62
C SER A 185 5.53 23.42 7.25
N LEU A 186 6.36 23.57 6.20
CA LEU A 186 5.88 23.77 4.83
C LEU A 186 5.15 22.53 4.29
N LEU A 187 5.64 21.33 4.62
CA LEU A 187 4.98 20.08 4.22
C LEU A 187 3.58 19.96 4.83
N LEU A 188 3.44 20.32 6.11
CA LEU A 188 2.16 20.28 6.82
C LEU A 188 1.17 21.34 6.33
N GLN A 189 1.64 22.42 5.67
CA GLN A 189 0.78 23.45 5.07
C GLN A 189 0.34 23.10 3.64
N ALA A 190 1.09 22.24 2.94
CA ALA A 190 0.84 21.90 1.53
C ALA A 190 -0.29 20.87 1.33
N THR A 191 -0.87 20.32 2.39
CA THR A 191 -1.86 19.24 2.34
C THR A 191 -3.27 19.75 2.03
N ALA A 192 -3.53 20.02 0.75
CA ALA A 192 -4.87 20.17 0.19
C ALA A 192 -5.23 19.07 -0.84
N THR A 193 -4.29 18.18 -1.20
CA THR A 193 -4.54 17.11 -2.17
C THR A 193 -4.88 15.79 -1.47
N PRO A 194 -5.97 15.12 -1.89
CA PRO A 194 -6.31 13.81 -1.36
C PRO A 194 -5.18 12.83 -1.67
N PHE A 195 -4.79 12.03 -0.68
CA PHE A 195 -3.81 10.96 -0.86
C PHE A 195 -4.39 9.92 -1.83
N HIS A 196 -3.53 9.34 -2.67
CA HIS A 196 -3.94 8.27 -3.56
C HIS A 196 -4.29 7.01 -2.74
N ALA A 197 -5.39 6.36 -3.10
CA ALA A 197 -5.85 5.10 -2.56
C ALA A 197 -4.95 3.92 -3.03
N SER A 198 -3.68 3.93 -2.64
CA SER A 198 -2.72 2.89 -2.99
C SER A 198 -1.70 2.69 -1.87
N ASP A 199 -1.23 1.45 -1.72
CA ASP A 199 -0.07 1.11 -0.88
C ASP A 199 1.26 1.65 -1.43
N ASP A 200 1.27 2.41 -2.53
CA ASP A 200 2.47 3.06 -3.02
C ASP A 200 2.77 4.38 -2.28
N PRO A 201 4.04 4.72 -2.02
CA PRO A 201 4.37 5.99 -1.41
C PRO A 201 3.93 7.17 -2.27
N SER A 202 3.23 8.11 -1.66
CA SER A 202 2.82 9.37 -2.28
C SER A 202 3.97 10.38 -2.33
N ASN A 203 3.77 11.49 -3.06
CA ASN A 203 4.71 12.61 -3.05
C ASN A 203 4.92 13.19 -1.64
N PHE A 204 3.90 13.14 -0.77
CA PHE A 204 4.02 13.56 0.62
C PHE A 204 4.89 12.60 1.43
N ASP A 205 4.76 11.29 1.19
CA ASP A 205 5.60 10.27 1.85
C ASP A 205 7.08 10.44 1.46
N PHE A 206 7.35 10.69 0.17
CA PHE A 206 8.69 10.99 -0.32
C PHE A 206 9.26 12.27 0.30
N ALA A 207 8.47 13.35 0.32
CA ALA A 207 8.87 14.62 0.91
C ALA A 207 9.13 14.49 2.42
N PHE A 208 8.27 13.76 3.14
CA PHE A 208 8.44 13.50 4.56
C PHE A 208 9.72 12.70 4.83
N GLU A 209 10.02 11.66 4.05
CA GLU A 209 11.27 10.93 4.20
C GLU A 209 12.50 11.84 3.96
N MET A 210 12.43 12.74 2.98
CA MET A 210 13.50 13.71 2.75
C MET A 210 13.69 14.66 3.95
N VAL A 211 12.62 15.05 4.66
CA VAL A 211 12.72 15.77 5.93
C VAL A 211 13.45 14.93 6.99
N LEU A 212 13.06 13.67 7.19
CA LEU A 212 13.72 12.77 8.16
C LEU A 212 15.21 12.55 7.84
N VAL A 213 15.55 12.48 6.55
CA VAL A 213 16.94 12.33 6.09
C VAL A 213 17.75 13.59 6.35
N THR A 214 17.19 14.77 6.03
CA THR A 214 17.87 16.06 6.19
C THR A 214 18.03 16.46 7.66
N SER A 215 17.06 16.16 8.51
CA SER A 215 17.13 16.34 9.98
C SER A 215 18.03 15.31 10.68
N GLN A 216 18.51 14.30 9.95
CA GLN A 216 19.26 13.17 10.52
C GLN A 216 18.47 12.42 11.61
N PHE A 217 17.15 12.36 11.50
CA PHE A 217 16.25 11.66 12.42
C PHE A 217 16.74 10.26 12.79
N TYR A 218 17.27 9.48 11.84
CA TYR A 218 17.78 8.12 12.07
C TYR A 218 19.01 8.03 12.99
N LYS A 219 19.64 9.16 13.36
CA LYS A 219 20.71 9.21 14.36
C LYS A 219 20.21 9.55 15.77
N THR A 220 18.95 9.97 15.89
CA THR A 220 18.33 10.30 17.17
C THR A 220 18.00 9.02 17.94
N GLU A 221 17.78 9.13 19.25
CA GLU A 221 17.40 7.99 20.07
C GLU A 221 16.10 7.33 19.57
N VAL A 222 15.10 8.15 19.21
CA VAL A 222 13.79 7.68 18.73
C VAL A 222 13.94 6.98 17.37
N GLY A 223 14.72 7.56 16.45
CA GLY A 223 15.00 6.95 15.14
C GLY A 223 15.75 5.62 15.26
N LEU A 224 16.77 5.55 16.13
CA LEU A 224 17.50 4.31 16.41
C LEU A 224 16.62 3.26 17.08
N ARG A 225 15.70 3.66 17.97
CA ARG A 225 14.74 2.75 18.61
C ARG A 225 13.76 2.18 17.58
N LEU A 226 13.21 3.01 16.69
CA LEU A 226 12.36 2.55 15.58
C LEU A 226 13.10 1.51 14.71
N GLU A 227 14.33 1.81 14.29
CA GLU A 227 15.11 0.89 13.47
C GLU A 227 15.37 -0.44 14.19
N ARG A 228 15.77 -0.40 15.47
CA ARG A 228 16.02 -1.61 16.26
C ARG A 228 14.78 -2.46 16.42
N THR A 229 13.64 -1.84 16.73
CA THR A 229 12.36 -2.55 16.86
C THR A 229 11.97 -3.22 15.54
N ALA A 230 12.10 -2.51 14.41
CA ALA A 230 11.79 -3.08 13.10
C ALA A 230 12.73 -4.23 12.72
N ILE A 231 14.04 -4.08 12.92
CA ILE A 231 15.01 -5.15 12.63
C ILE A 231 14.78 -6.36 13.54
N ALA A 232 14.47 -6.16 14.82
CA ALA A 232 14.14 -7.25 15.74
C ALA A 232 12.89 -8.02 15.26
N ALA A 233 11.85 -7.31 14.85
CA ALA A 233 10.66 -7.91 14.27
C ALA A 233 10.93 -8.70 12.98
N PHE A 234 11.71 -8.15 12.05
CA PHE A 234 12.02 -8.85 10.79
C PHE A 234 12.84 -10.12 11.00
N LYS A 235 13.71 -10.17 12.01
CA LYS A 235 14.49 -11.38 12.32
C LYS A 235 13.60 -12.55 12.73
N ASP A 236 12.48 -12.27 13.36
CA ASP A 236 11.57 -13.28 13.91
C ASP A 236 10.10 -12.89 13.74
N ILE A 237 9.68 -12.70 12.49
CA ILE A 237 8.35 -12.14 12.19
C ILE A 237 7.17 -12.99 12.69
N CYS A 238 7.39 -14.28 12.94
CA CYS A 238 6.34 -15.20 13.42
C CYS A 238 6.17 -15.18 14.94
N HIS A 239 7.22 -14.82 15.71
CA HIS A 239 7.18 -14.92 17.18
C HIS A 239 7.50 -13.60 17.88
N HIS A 240 8.10 -12.64 17.18
CA HIS A 240 8.37 -11.32 17.70
C HIS A 240 7.10 -10.47 17.66
N VAL A 241 6.41 -10.44 18.80
CA VAL A 241 5.22 -9.63 19.02
C VAL A 241 5.63 -8.18 19.28
N VAL A 242 5.13 -7.26 18.45
CA VAL A 242 5.15 -5.83 18.75
C VAL A 242 3.77 -5.45 19.30
N PRO A 243 3.62 -5.22 20.62
CA PRO A 243 2.33 -4.83 21.19
C PRO A 243 1.80 -3.54 20.57
N ARG A 244 0.47 -3.42 20.43
CA ARG A 244 -0.20 -2.18 19.97
C ARG A 244 0.26 -0.96 20.77
N ALA A 245 0.39 -1.11 22.10
CA ALA A 245 0.88 -0.05 22.97
C ALA A 245 2.27 0.47 22.58
N THR A 246 3.17 -0.39 22.09
CA THR A 246 4.50 -0.02 21.60
C THR A 246 4.38 0.77 20.30
N PHE A 247 3.49 0.39 19.39
CA PHE A 247 3.21 1.14 18.16
C PHE A 247 2.68 2.55 18.49
N THR A 248 1.65 2.64 19.35
CA THR A 248 1.06 3.92 19.78
C THR A 248 2.05 4.79 20.57
N ALA A 249 2.97 4.18 21.32
CA ALA A 249 4.04 4.90 22.01
C ALA A 249 5.05 5.48 21.00
N LEU A 250 5.56 4.66 20.07
CA LEU A 250 6.46 5.12 19.01
C LEU A 250 5.83 6.23 18.17
N HIS A 251 4.56 6.09 17.81
CA HIS A 251 3.82 7.10 17.06
C HIS A 251 3.81 8.45 17.78
N ARG A 252 3.44 8.47 19.07
CA ARG A 252 3.44 9.68 19.91
C ARG A 252 4.84 10.26 20.09
N GLU A 253 5.83 9.42 20.35
CA GLU A 253 7.22 9.84 20.57
C GLU A 253 7.84 10.47 19.32
N ILE A 254 7.62 9.86 18.14
CA ILE A 254 8.10 10.41 16.87
C ILE A 254 7.40 11.73 16.57
N CYS A 255 6.07 11.81 16.72
CA CYS A 255 5.33 13.07 16.55
C CYS A 255 5.86 14.16 17.48
N ALA A 256 6.04 13.87 18.77
CA ALA A 256 6.54 14.83 19.75
C ALA A 256 7.98 15.28 19.45
N HIS A 257 8.84 14.36 19.04
CA HIS A 257 10.22 14.65 18.65
C HIS A 257 10.27 15.60 17.45
N LEU A 258 9.59 15.25 16.36
CA LEU A 258 9.56 16.07 15.14
C LEU A 258 8.87 17.42 15.36
N ALA A 259 7.81 17.44 16.17
CA ALA A 259 7.13 18.67 16.57
C ALA A 259 8.07 19.64 17.30
N THR A 260 8.82 19.13 18.26
CA THR A 260 9.80 19.92 19.03
C THR A 260 10.95 20.40 18.15
N GLU A 261 11.49 19.52 17.31
CA GLU A 261 12.63 19.81 16.43
C GLU A 261 12.29 20.88 15.37
N HIS A 262 11.08 20.83 14.81
CA HIS A 262 10.68 21.68 13.69
C HIS A 262 9.71 22.81 14.08
N GLY A 263 9.37 22.96 15.35
CA GLY A 263 8.48 24.02 15.84
C GLY A 263 7.05 23.91 15.31
N VAL A 264 6.52 22.68 15.18
CA VAL A 264 5.14 22.40 14.72
C VAL A 264 4.32 21.74 15.83
N SER A 265 3.01 21.63 15.65
CA SER A 265 2.14 20.99 16.63
C SER A 265 2.28 19.46 16.60
N ALA A 266 2.51 18.84 17.76
CA ALA A 266 2.51 17.37 17.89
C ALA A 266 1.11 16.74 17.71
N VAL A 267 0.06 17.56 17.75
CA VAL A 267 -1.33 17.13 17.51
C VAL A 267 -1.81 17.42 16.09
N ASP A 268 -0.92 17.91 15.23
CA ASP A 268 -1.23 18.10 13.81
C ASP A 268 -1.63 16.78 13.13
N HIS A 269 -2.80 16.76 12.49
CA HIS A 269 -3.36 15.55 11.88
C HIS A 269 -2.52 15.04 10.71
N THR A 270 -1.94 15.96 9.91
CA THR A 270 -1.07 15.59 8.79
C THR A 270 0.21 14.93 9.30
N LEU A 271 0.84 15.50 10.34
CA LEU A 271 2.03 14.91 10.95
C LEU A 271 1.73 13.51 11.50
N ARG A 272 0.63 13.37 12.24
CA ARG A 272 0.21 12.07 12.79
C ARG A 272 -0.03 11.04 11.70
N ARG A 273 -0.69 11.41 10.59
CA ARG A 273 -0.88 10.53 9.44
C ARG A 273 0.45 10.13 8.81
N LEU A 274 1.34 11.08 8.53
CA LEU A 274 2.67 10.80 7.96
C LEU A 274 3.52 9.87 8.84
N VAL A 275 3.50 10.08 10.16
CA VAL A 275 4.19 9.20 11.12
C VAL A 275 3.55 7.81 11.17
N ARG A 276 2.22 7.69 11.09
CA ARG A 276 1.52 6.40 11.00
C ARG A 276 1.95 5.63 9.75
N ARG A 277 1.93 6.29 8.58
CA ARG A 277 2.39 5.72 7.31
C ARG A 277 3.86 5.28 7.35
N LEU A 278 4.73 6.10 7.95
CA LEU A 278 6.13 5.73 8.21
C LEU A 278 6.19 4.43 9.03
N LEU A 279 5.46 4.35 10.14
CA LEU A 279 5.45 3.18 11.01
C LEU A 279 4.89 1.95 10.29
N CYS A 280 3.78 2.04 9.57
CA CYS A 280 3.24 0.93 8.77
C CYS A 280 4.27 0.45 7.74
N GLY A 281 4.92 1.37 7.03
CA GLY A 281 5.98 1.07 6.07
C GLY A 281 7.25 0.46 6.68
N ARG A 282 7.42 0.43 8.01
CA ARG A 282 8.58 -0.18 8.71
C ARG A 282 8.21 -1.33 9.64
N LEU A 283 6.98 -1.39 10.16
CA LEU A 283 6.52 -2.27 11.25
C LEU A 283 5.17 -2.96 10.98
N GLY A 284 4.46 -2.65 9.88
CA GLY A 284 3.21 -3.29 9.47
C GLY A 284 3.13 -4.81 9.70
N ALA A 285 4.05 -5.62 9.16
CA ALA A 285 3.99 -7.07 9.39
C ALA A 285 4.13 -7.46 10.89
N ALA A 286 4.92 -6.70 11.65
CA ALA A 286 5.10 -6.91 13.09
C ALA A 286 3.84 -6.54 13.91
N PHE A 287 3.04 -5.61 13.39
CA PHE A 287 1.75 -5.25 13.97
C PHE A 287 0.74 -6.38 13.85
N TYR A 288 0.69 -7.08 12.71
CA TYR A 288 -0.25 -8.19 12.50
C TYR A 288 0.20 -9.52 13.11
N ALA A 289 1.51 -9.72 13.33
CA ALA A 289 2.08 -10.96 13.88
C ALA A 289 1.33 -11.53 15.11
N PRO A 290 0.85 -10.72 16.08
CA PRO A 290 0.16 -11.24 17.26
C PRO A 290 -1.27 -11.74 16.97
N ALA A 291 -1.92 -11.22 15.93
CA ALA A 291 -3.31 -11.53 15.58
C ALA A 291 -3.42 -12.45 14.35
N VAL A 292 -2.33 -12.68 13.63
CA VAL A 292 -2.33 -13.34 12.31
C VAL A 292 -3.05 -14.69 12.31
N THR A 293 -2.88 -15.51 13.35
CA THR A 293 -3.49 -16.84 13.41
C THR A 293 -5.01 -16.76 13.48
N THR A 294 -5.54 -15.85 14.31
CA THR A 294 -6.98 -15.61 14.45
C THR A 294 -7.54 -15.01 13.17
N LEU A 295 -6.89 -13.96 12.63
CA LEU A 295 -7.33 -13.32 11.39
C LEU A 295 -7.34 -14.29 10.20
N ALA A 296 -6.34 -15.16 10.09
CA ALA A 296 -6.28 -16.19 9.05
C ALA A 296 -7.31 -17.31 9.27
N GLN A 297 -7.77 -17.55 10.50
CA GLN A 297 -8.88 -18.47 10.77
C GLN A 297 -10.20 -17.84 10.35
N ASP A 298 -10.45 -16.60 10.75
CA ASP A 298 -11.68 -15.87 10.43
C ASP A 298 -11.81 -15.69 8.90
N GLN A 299 -10.72 -15.32 8.23
CA GLN A 299 -10.68 -15.23 6.76
C GLN A 299 -11.03 -16.56 6.10
N ARG A 300 -10.46 -17.68 6.56
CA ARG A 300 -10.78 -19.00 5.99
C ARG A 300 -12.24 -19.39 6.21
N GLN A 301 -12.82 -19.03 7.36
CA GLN A 301 -14.23 -19.26 7.62
C GLN A 301 -15.10 -18.43 6.67
N PHE A 302 -14.73 -17.17 6.44
CA PHE A 302 -15.41 -16.30 5.49
C PHE A 302 -15.31 -16.82 4.06
N ASP A 303 -14.11 -17.18 3.58
CA ASP A 303 -13.91 -17.71 2.22
C ASP A 303 -14.73 -18.98 1.98
N ALA A 304 -14.77 -19.89 2.96
CA ALA A 304 -15.60 -21.10 2.89
C ALA A 304 -17.10 -20.78 2.87
N SER A 305 -17.51 -19.74 3.60
CA SER A 305 -18.89 -19.27 3.64
C SER A 305 -19.29 -18.66 2.30
N VAL A 306 -18.46 -17.77 1.73
CA VAL A 306 -18.68 -17.16 0.42
C VAL A 306 -18.85 -18.20 -0.67
N GLU A 307 -18.06 -19.28 -0.67
CA GLU A 307 -18.23 -20.36 -1.66
C GLU A 307 -19.59 -21.08 -1.52
N SER A 308 -20.13 -21.18 -0.30
CA SER A 308 -21.44 -21.80 -0.05
C SER A 308 -22.64 -20.91 -0.41
N VAL A 309 -22.49 -19.58 -0.25
CA VAL A 309 -23.54 -18.59 -0.55
C VAL A 309 -23.23 -17.80 -1.82
N ARG A 310 -22.48 -18.42 -2.74
CA ARG A 310 -21.91 -17.71 -3.88
C ARG A 310 -23.00 -16.98 -4.67
N GLN A 311 -22.79 -15.69 -4.92
CA GLN A 311 -23.71 -14.83 -5.68
C GLN A 311 -25.08 -14.64 -5.02
N LEU A 312 -25.14 -14.36 -3.71
CA LEU A 312 -26.40 -13.95 -3.07
C LEU A 312 -26.97 -12.74 -3.81
N SER A 313 -28.19 -12.89 -4.33
CA SER A 313 -28.93 -11.78 -4.93
C SER A 313 -29.40 -10.82 -3.85
N LEU A 314 -29.75 -9.59 -4.23
CA LEU A 314 -30.34 -8.62 -3.31
C LEU A 314 -31.66 -9.13 -2.69
N THR A 315 -32.37 -10.01 -3.40
CA THR A 315 -33.58 -10.67 -2.88
C THR A 315 -33.23 -11.69 -1.79
N ASP A 316 -32.16 -12.47 -1.96
CA ASP A 316 -31.77 -13.51 -1.00
C ASP A 316 -31.27 -12.93 0.32
N VAL A 317 -30.62 -11.76 0.27
CA VAL A 317 -30.19 -11.01 1.46
C VAL A 317 -31.33 -10.21 2.11
N GLY A 318 -32.56 -10.33 1.60
CA GLY A 318 -33.73 -9.70 2.17
C GLY A 318 -33.74 -8.18 2.03
N LEU A 319 -33.15 -7.64 0.95
CA LEU A 319 -33.32 -6.21 0.65
C LEU A 319 -34.81 -5.90 0.55
N ILE A 320 -35.25 -4.88 1.28
CA ILE A 320 -36.64 -4.43 1.25
C ILE A 320 -37.00 -3.92 -0.15
N ASP A 321 -38.27 -4.00 -0.53
CA ASP A 321 -38.74 -3.40 -1.78
C ASP A 321 -38.49 -1.88 -1.76
N VAL A 322 -37.53 -1.45 -2.58
CA VAL A 322 -37.13 -0.04 -2.74
C VAL A 322 -37.84 0.62 -3.93
N GLY A 323 -38.87 -0.02 -4.51
CA GLY A 323 -39.65 0.48 -5.63
C GLY A 323 -39.00 0.25 -7.00
N VAL A 324 -37.91 -0.52 -7.05
CA VAL A 324 -37.19 -0.92 -8.26
C VAL A 324 -36.88 -2.41 -8.16
N ALA A 325 -36.96 -3.12 -9.29
CA ALA A 325 -36.62 -4.53 -9.32
C ALA A 325 -35.14 -4.72 -8.95
N HIS A 326 -34.85 -5.62 -8.01
CA HIS A 326 -33.50 -5.88 -7.53
C HIS A 326 -32.49 -6.21 -8.63
N ASP A 327 -32.93 -6.86 -9.71
CA ASP A 327 -32.10 -7.20 -10.87
C ASP A 327 -31.61 -5.97 -11.66
N GLU A 328 -32.25 -4.81 -11.46
CA GLU A 328 -31.86 -3.54 -12.10
C GLU A 328 -30.76 -2.80 -11.33
N ILE A 329 -30.48 -3.19 -10.08
CA ILE A 329 -29.42 -2.59 -9.27
C ILE A 329 -28.09 -3.30 -9.58
N SER A 330 -27.23 -2.63 -10.36
CA SER A 330 -25.89 -3.13 -10.68
C SER A 330 -24.84 -2.54 -9.74
N LEU A 331 -24.10 -3.43 -9.05
CA LEU A 331 -23.11 -3.06 -8.03
C LEU A 331 -21.65 -3.27 -8.49
N CYS A 332 -21.42 -3.34 -9.80
CA CYS A 332 -20.12 -3.73 -10.34
C CYS A 332 -19.00 -2.77 -9.92
N ARG A 333 -19.23 -1.45 -9.92
CA ARG A 333 -18.19 -0.49 -9.54
C ARG A 333 -17.92 -0.54 -8.03
N THR A 334 -18.95 -0.79 -7.23
CA THR A 334 -18.79 -0.98 -5.78
C THR A 334 -17.96 -2.24 -5.48
N ILE A 335 -18.24 -3.36 -6.15
CA ILE A 335 -17.46 -4.60 -6.02
C ILE A 335 -16.00 -4.33 -6.38
N ASP A 336 -15.74 -3.76 -7.56
CA ASP A 336 -14.38 -3.43 -8.01
C ASP A 336 -13.67 -2.52 -6.98
N ALA A 337 -14.35 -1.52 -6.44
CA ALA A 337 -13.77 -0.60 -5.46
C ALA A 337 -13.44 -1.26 -4.11
N ILE A 338 -14.24 -2.23 -3.65
CA ILE A 338 -13.94 -2.99 -2.43
C ILE A 338 -12.80 -4.00 -2.66
N GLU A 339 -12.72 -4.61 -3.84
CA GLU A 339 -11.61 -5.52 -4.20
C GLU A 339 -10.25 -4.80 -4.24
N GLU A 340 -10.24 -3.50 -4.55
CA GLU A 340 -9.04 -2.65 -4.57
C GLU A 340 -8.64 -2.13 -3.17
N LEU A 341 -9.20 -2.67 -2.09
CA LEU A 341 -8.77 -2.31 -0.74
C LEU A 341 -7.26 -2.55 -0.55
N PRO A 342 -6.49 -1.54 -0.11
CA PRO A 342 -5.06 -1.69 0.14
C PRO A 342 -4.78 -2.64 1.31
N VAL A 343 -3.51 -3.03 1.48
CA VAL A 343 -3.07 -4.09 2.41
C VAL A 343 -2.15 -3.55 3.50
N LEU A 344 -1.41 -2.47 3.24
CA LEU A 344 -0.39 -1.96 4.16
C LEU A 344 -0.86 -0.77 4.99
N LEU A 345 -1.63 0.14 4.40
CA LEU A 345 -1.91 1.44 4.98
C LEU A 345 -3.36 1.58 5.46
N PRO A 346 -3.63 1.60 6.79
CA PRO A 346 -4.97 1.70 7.33
C PRO A 346 -5.73 2.97 6.89
N ASP A 347 -5.01 4.09 6.76
CA ASP A 347 -5.62 5.36 6.30
C ASP A 347 -6.17 5.25 4.88
N ASP A 348 -5.45 4.54 4.02
CA ASP A 348 -5.83 4.37 2.62
C ASP A 348 -6.89 3.27 2.50
N MET A 349 -6.91 2.26 3.39
CA MET A 349 -8.01 1.30 3.51
C MET A 349 -9.32 2.01 3.83
N LEU A 350 -9.31 2.91 4.83
CA LEU A 350 -10.47 3.71 5.18
C LEU A 350 -10.91 4.61 4.02
N GLN A 351 -9.96 5.25 3.34
CA GLN A 351 -10.28 6.14 2.21
C GLN A 351 -10.86 5.37 1.02
N THR A 352 -10.32 4.19 0.69
CA THR A 352 -10.87 3.30 -0.33
C THR A 352 -12.26 2.80 0.05
N LEU A 353 -12.47 2.41 1.31
CA LEU A 353 -13.80 2.03 1.81
C LEU A 353 -14.80 3.18 1.63
N MET A 354 -14.46 4.39 2.07
CA MET A 354 -15.35 5.54 1.90
C MET A 354 -15.65 5.85 0.42
N THR A 355 -14.68 5.63 -0.46
CA THR A 355 -14.87 5.79 -1.92
C THR A 355 -15.80 4.69 -2.48
N ALA A 356 -15.66 3.45 -2.02
CA ALA A 356 -16.55 2.35 -2.39
C ALA A 356 -17.98 2.59 -1.89
N ILE A 357 -18.14 3.11 -0.68
CA ILE A 357 -19.44 3.50 -0.13
C ILE A 357 -20.06 4.65 -0.93
N ALA A 358 -19.29 5.67 -1.31
CA ALA A 358 -19.80 6.73 -2.18
C ALA A 358 -20.27 6.17 -3.54
N THR A 359 -19.50 5.24 -4.12
CA THR A 359 -19.85 4.54 -5.35
C THR A 359 -21.12 3.70 -5.21
N LEU A 360 -21.32 3.06 -4.06
CA LEU A 360 -22.54 2.32 -3.72
C LEU A 360 -23.75 3.26 -3.72
N HIS A 361 -23.63 4.41 -3.08
CA HIS A 361 -24.72 5.39 -3.05
C HIS A 361 -25.06 5.91 -4.46
N ASP A 362 -24.05 6.11 -5.31
CA ASP A 362 -24.25 6.49 -6.71
C ASP A 362 -24.98 5.39 -7.50
N GLU A 363 -24.51 4.13 -7.42
CA GLU A 363 -25.12 3.01 -8.16
C GLU A 363 -26.57 2.73 -7.75
N VAL A 364 -26.85 2.78 -6.45
CA VAL A 364 -28.21 2.61 -5.94
C VAL A 364 -29.08 3.82 -6.26
N GLY A 365 -28.54 5.04 -6.13
CA GLY A 365 -29.24 6.26 -6.49
C GLY A 365 -29.65 6.30 -7.96
N ASP A 366 -28.73 5.93 -8.86
CA ASP A 366 -28.96 5.82 -10.29
C ASP A 366 -30.10 4.83 -10.60
N ALA A 367 -30.10 3.65 -9.97
CA ALA A 367 -31.16 2.65 -10.14
C ALA A 367 -32.53 3.15 -9.65
N LEU A 368 -32.55 3.88 -8.53
CA LEU A 368 -33.75 4.47 -7.94
C LEU A 368 -34.24 5.75 -8.66
N GLY A 369 -33.50 6.24 -9.67
CA GLY A 369 -33.83 7.48 -10.36
C GLY A 369 -33.72 8.72 -9.46
N VAL A 370 -32.95 8.66 -8.38
CA VAL A 370 -32.70 9.76 -7.45
C VAL A 370 -31.26 10.22 -7.55
N THR A 371 -31.02 11.52 -7.35
CA THR A 371 -29.66 12.06 -7.39
C THR A 371 -28.82 11.50 -6.23
N SER A 372 -27.51 11.34 -6.45
CA SER A 372 -26.48 10.86 -5.52
C SER A 372 -26.37 11.58 -4.16
N SER A 373 -27.21 12.58 -3.90
CA SER A 373 -27.36 13.25 -2.61
C SER A 373 -28.20 12.47 -1.60
N LEU A 374 -28.73 11.29 -1.94
CA LEU A 374 -29.56 10.51 -1.04
C LEU A 374 -28.68 9.70 -0.08
N CYS A 375 -28.74 10.00 1.22
CA CYS A 375 -28.12 9.14 2.23
C CYS A 375 -28.99 7.89 2.41
N LEU A 376 -28.45 6.72 2.08
CA LEU A 376 -29.14 5.45 2.28
C LEU A 376 -29.14 5.09 3.77
N SER A 377 -30.25 4.53 4.26
CA SER A 377 -30.32 4.02 5.63
C SER A 377 -29.52 2.71 5.79
N ALA A 378 -29.18 2.37 7.04
CA ALA A 378 -28.53 1.10 7.37
C ALA A 378 -29.29 -0.12 6.82
N ASP A 379 -30.63 -0.06 6.86
CA ASP A 379 -31.53 -1.13 6.42
C ASP A 379 -31.44 -1.41 4.92
N ILE A 380 -30.89 -0.47 4.15
CA ILE A 380 -30.61 -0.60 2.71
C ILE A 380 -29.13 -0.95 2.49
N VAL A 381 -28.22 -0.21 3.13
CA VAL A 381 -26.78 -0.36 2.91
C VAL A 381 -26.27 -1.73 3.37
N LEU A 382 -26.73 -2.24 4.52
CA LEU A 382 -26.22 -3.49 5.07
C LEU A 382 -26.52 -4.70 4.18
N PRO A 383 -27.77 -4.98 3.74
CA PRO A 383 -28.04 -6.09 2.81
C PRO A 383 -27.26 -5.96 1.50
N ILE A 384 -27.11 -4.74 0.97
CA ILE A 384 -26.31 -4.49 -0.24
C ILE A 384 -24.86 -4.86 0.00
N LEU A 385 -24.26 -4.47 1.13
CA LEU A 385 -22.89 -4.85 1.47
C LEU A 385 -22.74 -6.38 1.62
N VAL A 386 -23.73 -7.09 2.16
CA VAL A 386 -23.71 -8.57 2.21
C VAL A 386 -23.67 -9.15 0.79
N SER A 387 -24.48 -8.63 -0.13
CA SER A 387 -24.44 -9.04 -1.53
C SER A 387 -23.10 -8.70 -2.18
N VAL A 388 -22.56 -7.49 -1.98
CA VAL A 388 -21.23 -7.11 -2.50
C VAL A 388 -20.14 -8.06 -1.99
N LEU A 389 -20.09 -8.32 -0.68
CA LEU A 389 -19.08 -9.20 -0.07
C LEU A 389 -19.18 -10.66 -0.52
N SER A 390 -20.38 -11.16 -0.85
CA SER A 390 -20.57 -12.52 -1.39
C SER A 390 -20.20 -12.65 -2.87
N ASN A 391 -20.02 -11.52 -3.57
CA ASN A 391 -19.64 -11.45 -4.98
C ASN A 391 -18.20 -10.98 -5.22
N ALA A 392 -17.54 -10.40 -4.21
CA ALA A 392 -16.19 -9.84 -4.30
C ALA A 392 -15.08 -10.84 -3.92
N GLN A 393 -13.90 -10.70 -4.52
CA GLN A 393 -12.68 -11.45 -4.22
C GLN A 393 -11.85 -10.75 -3.14
N LEU A 394 -12.08 -11.12 -1.88
CA LEU A 394 -11.52 -10.41 -0.72
C LEU A 394 -10.63 -11.31 0.15
N PRO A 395 -9.45 -11.75 -0.35
CA PRO A 395 -8.60 -12.74 0.32
C PRO A 395 -8.00 -12.25 1.65
N LEU A 396 -8.12 -10.96 1.97
CA LEU A 396 -7.49 -10.31 3.13
C LEU A 396 -8.46 -9.43 3.93
N LEU A 397 -9.78 -9.59 3.73
CA LEU A 397 -10.82 -8.77 4.35
C LEU A 397 -10.66 -8.63 5.86
N TYR A 398 -10.49 -9.74 6.59
CA TYR A 398 -10.39 -9.69 8.05
C TYR A 398 -9.14 -8.97 8.56
N MET A 399 -8.04 -9.05 7.81
CA MET A 399 -6.85 -8.28 8.10
C MET A 399 -7.08 -6.78 7.88
N GLN A 400 -7.75 -6.41 6.78
CA GLN A 400 -8.09 -5.02 6.46
C GLN A 400 -9.05 -4.44 7.49
N LEU A 401 -10.09 -5.18 7.87
CA LEU A 401 -11.03 -4.82 8.95
C LEU A 401 -10.31 -4.58 10.27
N HIS A 402 -9.43 -5.50 10.66
CA HIS A 402 -8.63 -5.36 11.88
C HIS A 402 -7.75 -4.10 11.84
N ALA A 403 -7.11 -3.81 10.72
CA ALA A 403 -6.25 -2.65 10.55
C ALA A 403 -7.03 -1.32 10.63
N MET A 404 -8.17 -1.26 9.94
CA MET A 404 -9.06 -0.11 9.95
C MET A 404 -9.52 0.19 11.39
N GLU A 405 -10.01 -0.82 12.11
CA GLU A 405 -10.48 -0.66 13.50
C GLU A 405 -9.35 -0.32 14.47
N ALA A 406 -8.23 -1.06 14.41
CA ALA A 406 -7.19 -0.98 15.42
C ALA A 406 -6.19 0.18 15.20
N MET A 407 -6.09 0.73 14.00
CA MET A 407 -5.13 1.80 13.67
C MET A 407 -5.76 2.99 12.96
N GLY A 408 -6.66 2.74 12.01
CA GLY A 408 -7.30 3.80 11.23
C GLY A 408 -8.23 4.66 12.08
N LEU A 409 -9.16 4.03 12.78
CA LEU A 409 -10.17 4.71 13.62
C LEU A 409 -9.58 5.34 14.90
N GLU A 410 -8.32 5.07 15.25
CA GLU A 410 -7.65 5.79 16.36
C GLU A 410 -7.37 7.26 16.03
N ASP A 411 -7.41 7.66 14.75
CA ASP A 411 -7.22 9.05 14.38
C ASP A 411 -8.44 9.90 14.74
N ALA A 412 -8.25 10.90 15.58
CA ALA A 412 -9.32 11.81 15.98
C ALA A 412 -9.89 12.64 14.81
N SER A 413 -9.22 12.71 13.66
CA SER A 413 -9.80 13.33 12.46
C SER A 413 -10.79 12.42 11.73
N VAL A 414 -10.81 11.12 12.03
CA VAL A 414 -11.76 10.19 11.43
C VAL A 414 -13.12 10.43 12.09
N GLY A 415 -14.09 10.87 11.28
CA GLY A 415 -15.43 11.20 11.74
C GLY A 415 -16.24 9.96 12.11
N GLY A 416 -17.37 10.17 12.80
CA GLY A 416 -18.29 9.10 13.19
C GLY A 416 -18.87 8.33 12.00
N GLU A 417 -18.96 8.96 10.83
CA GLU A 417 -19.43 8.34 9.58
C GLU A 417 -18.50 7.20 9.12
N THR A 418 -17.18 7.43 9.10
CA THR A 418 -16.22 6.39 8.71
C THR A 418 -16.25 5.21 9.68
N SER A 419 -16.32 5.48 10.99
CA SER A 419 -16.48 4.43 12.01
C SER A 419 -17.77 3.63 11.82
N TYR A 420 -18.85 4.30 11.45
CA TYR A 420 -20.13 3.67 11.15
C TYR A 420 -20.03 2.70 9.95
N TYR A 421 -19.39 3.12 8.84
CA TYR A 421 -19.23 2.25 7.68
C TYR A 421 -18.25 1.09 7.89
N VAL A 422 -17.20 1.28 8.72
CA VAL A 422 -16.36 0.15 9.15
C VAL A 422 -17.18 -0.87 9.95
N ALA A 423 -18.01 -0.41 10.89
CA ALA A 423 -18.89 -1.29 11.66
C ALA A 423 -19.91 -2.02 10.77
N LEU A 424 -20.49 -1.33 9.76
CA LEU A 424 -21.37 -1.96 8.78
C LEU A 424 -20.65 -3.03 7.95
N LEU A 425 -19.41 -2.78 7.51
CA LEU A 425 -18.63 -3.76 6.76
C LEU A 425 -18.31 -5.00 7.60
N GLN A 426 -17.97 -4.81 8.89
CA GLN A 426 -17.78 -5.91 9.84
C GLN A 426 -19.07 -6.71 10.04
N ALA A 427 -20.21 -6.03 10.20
CA ALA A 427 -21.52 -6.66 10.33
C ALA A 427 -21.91 -7.44 9.05
N ALA A 428 -21.64 -6.88 7.88
CA ALA A 428 -21.88 -7.54 6.60
C ALA A 428 -21.04 -8.81 6.45
N ALA A 429 -19.74 -8.76 6.79
CA ALA A 429 -18.87 -9.94 6.76
C ALA A 429 -19.38 -11.04 7.71
N ALA A 430 -19.83 -10.68 8.91
CA ALA A 430 -20.44 -11.62 9.84
C ALA A 430 -21.77 -12.20 9.31
N ALA A 431 -22.59 -11.40 8.63
CA ALA A 431 -23.86 -11.83 8.04
C ALA A 431 -23.64 -12.82 6.89
N VAL A 432 -22.62 -12.65 6.05
CA VAL A 432 -22.25 -13.64 5.02
C VAL A 432 -21.99 -15.02 5.64
N VAL A 433 -21.24 -15.06 6.75
CA VAL A 433 -20.96 -16.30 7.49
C VAL A 433 -22.23 -16.90 8.10
N GLN A 434 -23.17 -16.06 8.57
CA GLN A 434 -24.45 -16.54 9.11
C GLN A 434 -25.37 -17.11 8.03
N HIS A 435 -25.45 -16.47 6.86
CA HIS A 435 -26.22 -16.97 5.72
C HIS A 435 -25.71 -18.32 5.20
N ALA A 436 -24.40 -18.59 5.29
CA ALA A 436 -23.83 -19.88 4.95
C ALA A 436 -24.22 -21.01 5.92
N ALA A 437 -24.65 -20.66 7.14
CA ALA A 437 -25.01 -21.61 8.18
C ALA A 437 -26.52 -21.90 8.26
N SER A 438 -27.35 -21.09 7.59
CA SER A 438 -28.81 -21.25 7.47
C SER A 438 -29.17 -22.13 6.28
#